data_AF-A0A4R8C176-F1
#
_entry.id   AF-A0A4R8C176-F1
#
_cell.length_a   1.000
_cell.length_b   1.000
_cell.length_c   1.000
_cell.angle_alpha   90.00
_cell.angle_beta   90.00
_cell.angle_gamma   90.00
#
_symmetry.space_group_name_H-M   'P 1'
#
loop_
_entity.id
_entity.type
_entity.pdbx_description
1 polymer ?
#
loop_
_entity_poly.entity_id
_entity_poly.type
_entity_poly.pdbx_seq_one_letter_code
_entity_poly.pdbx_strand_id
1 'polypeptide(L)'
;MASSSTGTILIPPANSPPAERVKLIPGSSTVRVVRILFVGNSFTSRNNLPGLLKGLAAARGIEIEHKLISAGGASLRQHLNAGKALEAIASGGFDTVVLQEQSTLPIKSPARFRESARDFDAAITAAGARTALYLTWARRNAPETQKALTDAYGGAAVELGAALIPVGLVWERFLATHDEPVLHDADNSHPALAGSYLAACVFLIALLQEDPVGIDTPVKGLTPDTAALLRQSAWDICTELTT
;
A
#
# COMPACT_ATOMS: atom_id res chain seq x y z
N MET A 1 18.84 26.41 22.56
CA MET A 1 17.70 26.39 21.62
C MET A 1 18.11 25.55 20.43
N ALA A 2 17.71 24.28 20.40
CA ALA A 2 18.00 23.38 19.29
C ALA A 2 16.89 23.52 18.26
N SER A 3 17.26 24.00 17.07
CA SER A 3 16.40 24.10 15.91
C SER A 3 15.97 22.69 15.48
N SER A 4 14.71 22.34 15.75
CA SER A 4 14.03 21.18 15.16
C SER A 4 13.73 21.50 13.69
N SER A 5 14.59 21.07 12.78
CA SER A 5 14.27 21.04 11.36
C SER A 5 13.29 19.88 11.12
N THR A 6 12.00 20.19 11.07
CA THR A 6 10.98 19.32 10.47
C THR A 6 11.26 19.23 8.96
N GLY A 7 12.16 18.34 8.58
CA GLY A 7 12.35 17.99 7.18
C GLY A 7 11.10 17.26 6.70
N THR A 8 10.25 17.95 5.94
CA THR A 8 9.17 17.34 5.18
C THR A 8 9.79 16.30 4.25
N ILE A 9 9.57 15.01 4.52
CA ILE A 9 9.88 13.97 3.54
C ILE A 9 8.84 14.15 2.44
N LEU A 10 9.24 14.82 1.36
CA LEU A 10 8.50 14.86 0.12
C LEU A 10 8.37 13.41 -0.35
N ILE A 11 7.15 12.89 -0.33
CA ILE A 11 6.83 11.66 -1.05
C ILE A 11 7.16 11.97 -2.51
N PRO A 12 8.07 11.22 -3.17
CA PRO A 12 8.33 11.45 -4.58
C PRO A 12 6.98 11.37 -5.31
N PRO A 13 6.70 12.27 -6.28
CA PRO A 13 5.44 12.22 -7.01
C PRO A 13 5.25 10.80 -7.53
N ALA A 14 4.02 10.27 -7.40
CA ALA A 14 3.71 8.94 -7.88
C ALA A 14 4.21 8.82 -9.33
N ASN A 15 5.10 7.87 -9.60
CA ASN A 15 5.54 7.59 -10.97
C ASN A 15 4.31 7.46 -11.86
N SER A 16 4.40 8.01 -13.08
CA SER A 16 3.34 7.96 -14.11
C SER A 16 2.61 6.62 -14.08
N PRO A 17 1.27 6.60 -14.14
CA PRO A 17 0.46 5.40 -13.93
C PRO A 17 0.97 4.19 -14.74
N PRO A 18 0.71 2.96 -14.27
CA PRO A 18 1.20 1.77 -14.97
C PRO A 18 0.77 1.78 -16.43
N ALA A 19 1.66 1.30 -17.32
CA ALA A 19 1.40 1.23 -18.75
C ALA A 19 -0.01 0.68 -19.02
N GLU A 20 -0.86 1.52 -19.60
CA GLU A 20 -2.28 1.28 -19.68
C GLU A 20 -2.59 0.12 -20.64
N ARG A 21 -3.35 -0.86 -20.16
CA ARG A 21 -4.00 -1.84 -21.02
C ARG A 21 -5.48 -1.51 -21.08
N VAL A 22 -5.88 -1.00 -22.24
CA VAL A 22 -7.27 -0.69 -22.53
C VAL A 22 -7.95 -1.94 -23.09
N LYS A 23 -8.98 -2.44 -22.39
CA LYS A 23 -9.85 -3.49 -22.95
C LYS A 23 -10.99 -2.82 -23.70
N LEU A 24 -11.01 -3.00 -25.03
CA LEU A 24 -12.13 -2.58 -25.86
C LEU A 24 -13.30 -3.56 -25.66
N ILE A 25 -14.43 -3.05 -25.18
CA ILE A 25 -15.70 -3.77 -25.16
C ILE A 25 -16.50 -3.27 -26.36
N PRO A 26 -16.83 -4.11 -27.36
CA PRO A 26 -17.66 -3.68 -28.49
C PRO A 26 -18.99 -3.11 -28.00
N GLY A 27 -19.22 -1.81 -28.23
CA GLY A 27 -20.45 -1.11 -27.84
C GLY A 27 -20.45 -0.46 -26.45
N SER A 28 -19.32 -0.39 -25.73
CA SER A 28 -19.21 0.28 -24.43
C SER A 28 -17.90 1.08 -24.28
N SER A 29 -17.86 2.01 -23.33
CA SER A 29 -16.65 2.76 -22.94
C SER A 29 -15.51 1.82 -22.55
N THR A 30 -14.27 2.23 -22.86
CA THR A 30 -13.03 1.53 -22.53
C THR A 30 -12.89 1.30 -21.02
N VAL A 31 -12.71 0.04 -20.58
CA VAL A 31 -12.42 -0.28 -19.17
C VAL A 31 -10.90 -0.37 -18.99
N ARG A 32 -10.38 0.39 -18.02
CA ARG A 32 -8.96 0.35 -17.62
C ARG A 32 -8.73 -0.93 -16.80
N VAL A 33 -7.85 -1.81 -17.27
CA VAL A 33 -7.47 -3.03 -16.53
C VAL A 33 -6.08 -2.84 -15.93
N VAL A 34 -5.94 -3.10 -14.63
CA VAL A 34 -4.67 -3.02 -13.91
C VAL A 34 -4.39 -4.36 -13.21
N ARG A 35 -3.19 -4.90 -13.43
CA ARG A 35 -2.76 -6.20 -12.92
C ARG A 35 -1.72 -6.03 -11.83
N ILE A 36 -2.06 -6.45 -10.61
CA ILE A 36 -1.23 -6.20 -9.41
C ILE A 36 -0.83 -7.53 -8.75
N LEU A 37 0.48 -7.71 -8.56
CA LEU A 37 0.98 -8.77 -7.68
C LEU A 37 1.28 -8.19 -6.30
N PHE A 38 0.70 -8.77 -5.27
CA PHE A 38 1.01 -8.44 -3.88
C PHE A 38 1.94 -9.50 -3.29
N VAL A 39 3.09 -9.08 -2.76
CA VAL A 39 4.04 -9.92 -2.03
C VAL A 39 4.13 -9.40 -0.59
N GLY A 40 3.68 -10.20 0.37
CA GLY A 40 3.60 -9.73 1.75
C GLY A 40 3.18 -10.80 2.75
N ASN A 41 2.49 -10.38 3.80
CA ASN A 41 2.06 -11.25 4.88
C ASN A 41 0.66 -10.84 5.37
N SER A 42 0.36 -11.08 6.64
CA SER A 42 -0.93 -10.80 7.25
C SER A 42 -1.35 -9.32 7.20
N PHE A 43 -0.42 -8.39 7.04
CA PHE A 43 -0.73 -6.95 6.86
C PHE A 43 -1.33 -6.65 5.49
N THR A 44 -1.13 -7.55 4.52
CA THR A 44 -1.74 -7.48 3.19
C THR A 44 -2.92 -8.45 3.07
N SER A 45 -2.86 -9.65 3.66
CA SER A 45 -3.91 -10.66 3.46
C SER A 45 -5.13 -10.47 4.35
N ARG A 46 -4.99 -9.89 5.55
CA ARG A 46 -6.13 -9.70 6.46
C ARG A 46 -7.19 -8.79 5.86
N ASN A 47 -8.44 -9.11 6.16
CA ASN A 47 -9.64 -8.43 5.66
C ASN A 47 -9.71 -8.32 4.12
N ASN A 48 -8.92 -9.14 3.40
CA ASN A 48 -8.83 -9.11 1.94
C ASN A 48 -8.54 -7.71 1.37
N LEU A 49 -7.48 -7.04 1.85
CA LEU A 49 -7.10 -5.71 1.37
C LEU A 49 -7.03 -5.61 -0.17
N PRO A 50 -6.44 -6.57 -0.92
CA PRO A 50 -6.48 -6.54 -2.39
C PRO A 50 -7.91 -6.53 -2.97
N GLY A 51 -8.84 -7.26 -2.35
CA GLY A 51 -10.24 -7.26 -2.74
C GLY A 51 -10.99 -5.97 -2.38
N LEU A 52 -10.67 -5.35 -1.24
CA LEU A 52 -11.20 -4.03 -0.88
C LEU A 52 -10.76 -2.97 -1.90
N LEU A 53 -9.48 -2.97 -2.26
CA LEU A 53 -8.93 -2.11 -3.32
C LEU A 53 -9.65 -2.36 -4.66
N LYS A 54 -9.85 -3.63 -5.04
CA LYS A 54 -10.61 -4.00 -6.26
C LYS A 54 -12.03 -3.42 -6.25
N GLY A 55 -12.74 -3.49 -5.12
CA GLY A 55 -14.08 -2.93 -4.98
C GLY A 55 -14.11 -1.41 -5.11
N LEU A 56 -13.15 -0.72 -4.50
CA LEU A 56 -12.98 0.73 -4.62
C LEU A 56 -12.66 1.15 -6.06
N ALA A 57 -11.72 0.46 -6.72
CA ALA A 57 -11.33 0.74 -8.09
C ALA A 57 -12.47 0.50 -9.10
N ALA A 58 -13.28 -0.54 -8.87
CA ALA A 58 -14.44 -0.82 -9.72
C ALA A 58 -15.47 0.33 -9.70
N ALA A 59 -15.65 1.01 -8.57
CA ALA A 59 -16.49 2.21 -8.46
C ALA A 59 -15.95 3.43 -9.22
N ARG A 60 -14.73 3.33 -9.75
CA ARG A 60 -14.06 4.31 -10.63
C ARG A 60 -13.86 3.78 -12.05
N GLY A 61 -14.51 2.67 -12.42
CA GLY A 61 -14.41 2.11 -13.78
C GLY A 61 -13.07 1.41 -14.06
N ILE A 62 -12.30 1.07 -13.02
CA ILE A 62 -11.02 0.36 -13.12
C ILE A 62 -11.22 -1.09 -12.68
N GLU A 63 -10.92 -2.03 -13.57
CA GLU A 63 -10.87 -3.45 -13.24
C GLU A 63 -9.48 -3.80 -12.71
N ILE A 64 -9.43 -4.32 -11.48
CA ILE A 64 -8.20 -4.89 -10.92
C ILE A 64 -8.23 -6.41 -11.03
N GLU A 65 -7.24 -6.95 -11.71
CA GLU A 65 -6.83 -8.35 -11.57
C GLU A 65 -5.67 -8.41 -10.58
N HIS A 66 -5.77 -9.22 -9.54
CA HIS A 66 -4.69 -9.32 -8.57
C HIS A 66 -4.34 -10.77 -8.22
N LYS A 67 -3.08 -10.95 -7.84
CA LYS A 67 -2.59 -12.16 -7.19
C LYS A 67 -1.94 -11.78 -5.87
N LEU A 68 -2.15 -12.61 -4.84
CA LEU A 68 -1.52 -12.43 -3.54
C LEU A 68 -0.61 -13.62 -3.25
N ILE A 69 0.67 -13.34 -3.01
CA ILE A 69 1.64 -14.28 -2.47
C ILE A 69 1.93 -13.82 -1.05
N SER A 70 1.39 -14.56 -0.08
CA SER A 70 1.52 -14.21 1.33
C SER A 70 1.87 -15.40 2.20
N ALA A 71 2.70 -15.18 3.20
CA ALA A 71 2.98 -16.13 4.28
C ALA A 71 2.99 -15.38 5.63
N GLY A 72 2.37 -15.96 6.66
CA GLY A 72 2.20 -15.31 7.97
C GLY A 72 3.54 -14.86 8.56
N GLY A 73 3.65 -13.58 8.91
CA GLY A 73 4.87 -12.99 9.47
C GLY A 73 6.10 -12.97 8.55
N ALA A 74 5.97 -13.37 7.28
CA ALA A 74 7.10 -13.51 6.39
C ALA A 74 7.74 -12.16 6.03
N SER A 75 9.07 -12.16 5.93
CA SER A 75 9.86 -11.06 5.35
C SER A 75 9.99 -11.17 3.84
N LEU A 76 10.44 -10.09 3.19
CA LEU A 76 10.78 -10.12 1.76
C LEU A 76 11.88 -11.14 1.48
N ARG A 77 12.91 -11.22 2.32
CA ARG A 77 13.97 -12.24 2.18
C ARG A 77 13.41 -13.67 2.21
N GLN A 78 12.41 -13.94 3.05
CA GLN A 78 11.77 -15.26 3.08
C GLN A 78 10.99 -15.54 1.79
N HIS A 79 10.33 -14.54 1.21
CA HIS A 79 9.67 -14.69 -0.09
C HIS A 79 10.66 -14.92 -1.24
N LEU A 80 11.80 -14.21 -1.25
CA LEU A 80 12.89 -14.44 -2.20
C LEU A 80 13.37 -15.89 -2.13
N ASN A 81 13.70 -16.35 -0.92
CA ASN A 81 14.19 -17.71 -0.71
C ASN A 81 13.14 -18.79 -1.06
N ALA A 82 11.86 -18.48 -0.89
CA ALA A 82 10.78 -19.40 -1.23
C ALA A 82 10.52 -19.51 -2.74
N GLY A 83 11.05 -18.60 -3.58
CA GLY A 83 10.98 -18.65 -5.03
C GLY A 83 9.63 -18.32 -5.67
N LYS A 84 8.50 -18.60 -5.01
CA LYS A 84 7.14 -18.44 -5.57
C LYS A 84 6.85 -17.01 -6.07
N ALA A 85 7.34 -16.00 -5.36
CA ALA A 85 7.18 -14.61 -5.77
C ALA A 85 7.99 -14.31 -7.04
N LEU A 86 9.23 -14.78 -7.11
CA LEU A 86 10.10 -14.62 -8.28
C LEU A 86 9.54 -15.38 -9.50
N GLU A 87 9.01 -16.59 -9.32
CA GLU A 87 8.35 -17.34 -10.39
C GLU A 87 7.14 -16.59 -10.96
N ALA A 88 6.31 -16.01 -10.10
CA ALA A 88 5.16 -15.22 -10.53
C ALA A 88 5.56 -13.93 -11.24
N ILE A 89 6.61 -13.26 -10.76
CA ILE A 89 7.18 -12.06 -11.41
C ILE A 89 7.74 -12.44 -12.79
N ALA A 90 8.53 -13.49 -12.89
CA ALA A 90 9.15 -13.96 -14.13
C ALA A 90 8.12 -14.45 -15.16
N SER A 91 6.99 -15.01 -14.72
CA SER A 91 5.86 -15.35 -15.59
C SER A 91 5.21 -14.11 -16.22
N GLY A 92 5.50 -12.93 -15.68
CA GLY A 92 5.08 -11.64 -16.21
C GLY A 92 3.57 -11.38 -16.08
N GLY A 93 3.12 -10.35 -16.80
CA GLY A 93 1.71 -9.98 -16.85
C GLY A 93 1.22 -9.11 -15.69
N PHE A 94 2.09 -8.66 -14.79
CA PHE A 94 1.74 -7.63 -13.82
C PHE A 94 2.20 -6.26 -14.30
N ASP A 95 1.41 -5.23 -14.03
CA ASP A 95 1.82 -3.84 -14.29
C ASP A 95 2.53 -3.26 -13.08
N THR A 96 2.20 -3.75 -11.89
CA THR A 96 2.80 -3.32 -10.62
C THR A 96 2.96 -4.52 -9.67
N VAL A 97 4.09 -4.57 -8.98
CA VAL A 97 4.35 -5.52 -7.90
C VAL A 97 4.50 -4.75 -6.60
N VAL A 98 3.57 -4.98 -5.67
CA VAL A 98 3.55 -4.36 -4.35
C VAL A 98 4.35 -5.23 -3.39
N LEU A 99 5.38 -4.64 -2.79
CA LEU A 99 6.24 -5.26 -1.79
C LEU A 99 5.89 -4.74 -0.39
N GLN A 100 5.58 -5.67 0.51
CA GLN A 100 5.35 -5.39 1.92
C GLN A 100 6.34 -6.19 2.78
N GLU A 101 7.18 -5.49 3.52
CA GLU A 101 8.13 -6.11 4.45
C GLU A 101 7.47 -6.46 5.79
N GLN A 102 8.06 -7.38 6.55
CA GLN A 102 7.66 -7.70 7.92
C GLN A 102 7.59 -6.43 8.79
N SER A 103 6.53 -6.30 9.60
CA SER A 103 6.10 -5.03 10.24
C SER A 103 7.12 -4.30 11.12
N THR A 104 8.20 -4.95 11.58
CA THR A 104 9.26 -4.33 12.40
C THR A 104 10.65 -4.43 11.76
N LEU A 105 10.82 -5.23 10.71
CA LEU A 105 12.12 -5.47 10.10
C LEU A 105 12.73 -4.23 9.43
N PRO A 106 11.97 -3.32 8.80
CA PRO A 106 12.53 -2.08 8.25
C PRO A 106 13.24 -1.22 9.31
N ILE A 107 12.83 -1.31 10.58
CA ILE A 107 13.49 -0.64 11.71
C ILE A 107 14.63 -1.49 12.26
N LYS A 108 14.37 -2.78 12.52
CA LYS A 108 15.34 -3.67 13.19
C LYS A 108 16.54 -4.03 12.31
N SER A 109 16.36 -4.03 10.99
CA SER A 109 17.41 -4.37 10.03
C SER A 109 17.17 -3.63 8.70
N PRO A 110 17.31 -2.29 8.67
CA PRO A 110 17.03 -1.49 7.47
C PRO A 110 17.87 -1.93 6.26
N ALA A 111 19.13 -2.32 6.50
CA ALA A 111 20.01 -2.82 5.45
C ALA A 111 19.49 -4.09 4.78
N ARG A 112 18.96 -5.05 5.57
CA ARG A 112 18.38 -6.30 5.04
C ARG A 112 17.08 -6.05 4.29
N PHE A 113 16.27 -5.12 4.77
CA PHE A 113 15.07 -4.67 4.07
C PHE A 113 15.45 -4.08 2.70
N ARG A 114 16.39 -3.12 2.65
CA ARG A 114 16.85 -2.50 1.39
C ARG A 114 17.46 -3.50 0.43
N GLU A 115 18.28 -4.42 0.92
CA GLU A 115 18.86 -5.50 0.11
C GLU A 115 17.77 -6.38 -0.51
N SER A 116 16.78 -6.81 0.29
CA SER A 116 15.67 -7.62 -0.22
C SER A 116 14.78 -6.85 -1.20
N ALA A 117 14.59 -5.56 -0.96
CA ALA A 117 13.84 -4.68 -1.87
C ALA A 117 14.58 -4.52 -3.21
N ARG A 118 15.92 -4.35 -3.21
CA ARG A 118 16.75 -4.32 -4.42
C ARG A 118 16.67 -5.62 -5.22
N ASP A 119 16.77 -6.77 -4.55
CA ASP A 119 16.69 -8.08 -5.20
C ASP A 119 15.34 -8.29 -5.91
N PHE A 120 14.24 -7.90 -5.25
CA PHE A 120 12.93 -7.93 -5.87
C PHE A 120 12.79 -6.92 -7.00
N ASP A 121 13.22 -5.68 -6.79
CA ASP A 121 13.10 -4.60 -7.78
C ASP A 121 13.83 -4.94 -9.08
N ALA A 122 15.01 -5.56 -8.99
CA ALA A 122 15.74 -6.07 -10.15
C ALA A 122 14.92 -7.10 -10.94
N ALA A 123 14.28 -8.06 -10.25
CA ALA A 123 13.44 -9.07 -10.89
C ALA A 123 12.15 -8.47 -11.48
N ILE A 124 11.54 -7.52 -10.79
CA ILE A 124 10.31 -6.83 -11.20
C ILE A 124 10.57 -6.01 -12.47
N THR A 125 11.66 -5.23 -12.47
CA THR A 125 12.08 -4.40 -13.60
C THR A 125 12.45 -5.27 -14.80
N ALA A 126 13.17 -6.38 -14.59
CA ALA A 126 13.49 -7.34 -15.65
C ALA A 126 12.23 -7.96 -16.31
N ALA A 127 11.13 -8.09 -15.55
CA ALA A 127 9.85 -8.56 -16.06
C ALA A 127 8.98 -7.44 -16.70
N GLY A 128 9.47 -6.20 -16.73
CA GLY A 128 8.75 -5.05 -17.29
C GLY A 128 7.61 -4.51 -16.41
N ALA A 129 7.59 -4.87 -15.13
CA ALA A 129 6.65 -4.34 -14.15
C ALA A 129 7.28 -3.21 -13.32
N ARG A 130 6.47 -2.48 -12.56
CA ARG A 130 6.95 -1.44 -11.64
C ARG A 130 6.88 -1.90 -10.20
N THR A 131 7.88 -1.53 -9.40
CA THR A 131 7.89 -1.78 -7.96
C THR A 131 7.08 -0.71 -7.23
N ALA A 132 6.26 -1.13 -6.27
CA ALA A 132 5.61 -0.27 -5.30
C ALA A 132 5.87 -0.78 -3.88
N LEU A 133 6.24 0.10 -2.96
CA LEU A 133 6.51 -0.24 -1.56
C LEU A 133 5.31 0.14 -0.68
N TYR A 134 4.78 -0.84 0.04
CA TYR A 134 3.69 -0.64 1.00
C TYR A 134 4.26 -0.24 2.36
N LEU A 135 4.34 1.06 2.64
CA LEU A 135 4.70 1.59 3.95
C LEU A 135 3.61 1.25 4.96
N THR A 136 3.92 0.32 5.86
CA THR A 136 3.04 -0.11 6.95
C THR A 136 3.03 0.86 8.13
N TRP A 137 2.15 0.60 9.10
CA TRP A 137 1.98 1.40 10.31
C TRP A 137 2.79 0.88 11.51
N ALA A 138 3.04 1.77 12.47
CA ALA A 138 3.53 1.47 13.80
C ALA A 138 2.49 0.67 14.60
N ARG A 139 2.98 -0.20 15.49
CA ARG A 139 2.10 -0.91 16.42
C ARG A 139 1.45 0.09 17.38
N ARG A 140 0.22 -0.20 17.83
CA ARG A 140 -0.56 0.70 18.69
C ARG A 140 0.18 1.05 19.99
N ASN A 141 0.97 0.13 20.52
CA ASN A 141 1.74 0.30 21.74
C ASN A 141 3.17 0.84 21.54
N ALA A 142 3.54 1.21 20.31
CA ALA A 142 4.83 1.83 20.00
C ALA A 142 4.68 2.85 18.84
N PRO A 143 3.75 3.83 18.96
CA PRO A 143 3.43 4.77 17.87
C PRO A 143 4.65 5.60 17.43
N GLU A 144 5.60 5.87 18.33
CA GLU A 144 6.83 6.61 18.07
C GLU A 144 7.72 5.97 17.00
N THR A 145 7.49 4.69 16.67
CA THR A 145 8.25 3.95 15.66
C THR A 145 7.86 4.30 14.22
N GLN A 146 6.74 5.02 14.00
CA GLN A 146 6.26 5.34 12.66
C GLN A 146 7.27 6.17 11.85
N LYS A 147 7.96 7.12 12.49
CA LYS A 147 8.99 7.90 11.82
C LYS A 147 10.09 7.00 11.25
N ALA A 148 10.58 6.04 12.03
CA ALA A 148 11.63 5.13 11.59
C ALA A 148 11.16 4.19 10.46
N LEU A 149 9.89 3.74 10.47
CA LEU A 149 9.30 3.02 9.34
C LEU A 149 9.27 3.90 8.08
N THR A 150 8.82 5.14 8.22
CA THR A 150 8.72 6.10 7.12
C THR A 150 10.09 6.38 6.52
N ASP A 151 11.11 6.66 7.34
CA ASP A 151 12.48 6.90 6.89
C ASP A 151 13.05 5.66 6.14
N ALA A 152 12.78 4.45 6.64
CA ALA A 152 13.27 3.21 6.03
C ALA A 152 12.64 2.94 4.66
N TYR A 153 11.30 2.99 4.57
CA TYR A 153 10.57 2.79 3.32
C TYR A 153 10.77 3.93 2.33
N GLY A 154 10.77 5.19 2.79
CA GLY A 154 11.02 6.36 1.94
C GLY A 154 12.43 6.33 1.35
N GLY A 155 13.44 6.00 2.16
CA GLY A 155 14.80 5.82 1.66
C GLY A 155 14.91 4.71 0.61
N ALA A 156 14.23 3.58 0.81
CA ALA A 156 14.20 2.50 -0.17
C ALA A 156 13.44 2.90 -1.45
N ALA A 157 12.33 3.64 -1.34
CA ALA A 157 11.56 4.12 -2.49
C ALA A 157 12.39 5.08 -3.35
N VAL A 158 13.11 6.03 -2.72
CA VAL A 158 14.03 6.94 -3.41
C VAL A 158 15.19 6.19 -4.06
N GLU A 159 15.81 5.24 -3.35
CA GLU A 159 16.92 4.42 -3.87
C GLU A 159 16.52 3.65 -5.15
N LEU A 160 15.31 3.10 -5.17
CA LEU A 160 14.82 2.24 -6.25
C LEU A 160 14.05 3.03 -7.35
N GLY A 161 13.74 4.30 -7.12
CA GLY A 161 12.77 5.02 -7.94
C GLY A 161 11.38 4.35 -7.92
N ALA A 162 11.03 3.67 -6.82
CA ALA A 162 9.79 2.93 -6.67
C ALA A 162 8.66 3.83 -6.13
N ALA A 163 7.41 3.48 -6.47
CA ALA A 163 6.25 4.15 -5.87
C ALA A 163 6.17 3.83 -4.37
N LEU A 164 5.83 4.82 -3.54
CA LEU A 164 5.57 4.62 -2.12
C LEU A 164 4.07 4.72 -1.85
N ILE A 165 3.49 3.71 -1.20
CA ILE A 165 2.09 3.71 -0.77
C ILE A 165 2.05 4.08 0.72
N PRO A 166 1.71 5.32 1.09
CA PRO A 166 2.05 5.90 2.39
C PRO A 166 1.05 5.56 3.50
N VAL A 167 0.59 4.30 3.58
CA VAL A 167 -0.47 3.91 4.54
C VAL A 167 -0.06 4.23 5.97
N GLY A 168 1.18 3.97 6.37
CA GLY A 168 1.65 4.25 7.72
C GLY A 168 1.58 5.74 8.12
N LEU A 169 1.85 6.65 7.19
CA LEU A 169 1.72 8.09 7.43
C LEU A 169 0.26 8.51 7.56
N VAL A 170 -0.61 8.00 6.69
CA VAL A 170 -2.05 8.26 6.75
C VAL A 170 -2.65 7.69 8.03
N TRP A 171 -2.24 6.50 8.41
CA TRP A 171 -2.65 5.83 9.64
C TRP A 171 -2.29 6.63 10.89
N GLU A 172 -1.03 7.10 10.99
CA GLU A 172 -0.58 7.93 12.13
C GLU A 172 -1.37 9.23 12.23
N ARG A 173 -1.54 9.96 11.11
CA ARG A 173 -2.31 11.21 11.09
C ARG A 173 -3.78 11.02 11.39
N PHE A 174 -4.39 9.91 10.93
CA PHE A 174 -5.76 9.56 11.26
C PHE A 174 -5.92 9.38 12.78
N LEU A 175 -5.05 8.57 13.40
CA LEU A 175 -5.11 8.32 14.85
C LEU A 175 -4.78 9.57 15.69
N ALA A 176 -4.06 10.54 15.14
CA ALA A 176 -3.80 11.81 15.82
C ALA A 176 -5.04 12.73 15.89
N THR A 177 -6.07 12.45 15.09
CA THR A 177 -7.25 13.33 14.93
C THR A 177 -8.57 12.62 15.20
N HIS A 178 -8.57 11.29 15.35
CA HIS A 178 -9.77 10.48 15.53
C HIS A 178 -9.54 9.37 16.56
N ASP A 179 -10.47 9.25 17.52
CA ASP A 179 -10.48 8.15 18.50
C ASP A 179 -11.14 6.88 17.95
N GLU A 180 -12.08 7.03 17.00
CA GLU A 180 -12.80 5.94 16.33
C GLU A 180 -12.87 6.20 14.81
N PRO A 181 -12.96 5.14 13.98
CA PRO A 181 -12.92 3.73 14.35
C PRO A 181 -11.51 3.28 14.78
N VAL A 182 -11.44 2.27 15.64
CA VAL A 182 -10.17 1.58 15.92
C VAL A 182 -9.59 0.97 14.62
N LEU A 183 -8.36 1.36 14.28
CA LEU A 183 -7.68 0.85 13.08
C LEU A 183 -6.90 -0.45 13.34
N HIS A 184 -6.36 -0.64 14.56
CA HIS A 184 -5.65 -1.86 14.96
C HIS A 184 -6.60 -2.92 15.52
N ASP A 185 -6.29 -4.18 15.27
CA ASP A 185 -6.92 -5.32 15.95
C ASP A 185 -6.48 -5.36 17.43
N ALA A 186 -7.15 -6.20 18.23
CA ALA A 186 -6.90 -6.35 19.67
C ALA A 186 -5.45 -6.74 20.03
N ASP A 187 -4.70 -7.30 19.07
CA ASP A 187 -3.29 -7.63 19.24
C ASP A 187 -2.33 -6.43 19.08
N ASN A 188 -2.87 -5.21 18.91
CA ASN A 188 -2.13 -3.96 18.77
C ASN A 188 -1.22 -3.88 17.53
N SER A 189 -1.32 -4.83 16.60
CA SER A 189 -0.42 -4.93 15.45
C SER A 189 -1.18 -5.05 14.14
N HIS A 190 -2.04 -6.06 14.00
CA HIS A 190 -2.76 -6.31 12.76
C HIS A 190 -3.83 -5.25 12.50
N PRO A 191 -4.30 -5.11 11.25
CA PRO A 191 -5.38 -4.19 10.97
C PRO A 191 -6.72 -4.80 11.41
N ALA A 192 -7.52 -4.00 12.12
CA ALA A 192 -8.97 -4.19 12.13
C ALA A 192 -9.53 -3.89 10.72
N LEU A 193 -10.82 -4.20 10.50
CA LEU A 193 -11.44 -3.97 9.19
C LEU A 193 -11.35 -2.51 8.74
N ALA A 194 -11.58 -1.56 9.65
CA ALA A 194 -11.43 -0.12 9.38
C ALA A 194 -10.01 0.25 8.92
N GLY A 195 -8.98 -0.30 9.57
CA GLY A 195 -7.58 -0.11 9.18
C GLY A 195 -7.27 -0.66 7.79
N SER A 196 -7.76 -1.86 7.45
CA SER A 196 -7.61 -2.43 6.10
C SER A 196 -8.34 -1.62 5.03
N TYR A 197 -9.49 -1.04 5.37
CA TYR A 197 -10.24 -0.20 4.44
C TYR A 197 -9.58 1.17 4.23
N LEU A 198 -9.06 1.81 5.29
CA LEU A 198 -8.22 3.01 5.18
C LEU A 198 -7.02 2.75 4.27
N ALA A 199 -6.31 1.64 4.51
CA ALA A 199 -5.20 1.24 3.67
C ALA A 199 -5.63 1.08 2.20
N ALA A 200 -6.74 0.40 1.92
CA ALA A 200 -7.27 0.25 0.55
C ALA A 200 -7.58 1.60 -0.13
N CYS A 201 -8.07 2.61 0.62
CA CYS A 201 -8.27 3.96 0.11
C CYS A 201 -6.93 4.63 -0.27
N VAL A 202 -5.91 4.50 0.58
CA VAL A 202 -4.56 5.02 0.29
C VAL A 202 -3.92 4.32 -0.92
N PHE A 203 -4.16 3.01 -1.07
CA PHE A 203 -3.74 2.28 -2.27
C PHE A 203 -4.41 2.82 -3.54
N LEU A 204 -5.72 3.10 -3.49
CA LEU A 204 -6.47 3.67 -4.61
C LEU A 204 -5.85 5.02 -5.04
N ILE A 205 -5.57 5.90 -4.07
CA ILE A 205 -4.97 7.21 -4.31
C ILE A 205 -3.55 7.06 -4.87
N ALA A 206 -2.67 6.33 -4.18
CA ALA A 206 -1.25 6.31 -4.49
C ALA A 206 -0.90 5.51 -5.76
N LEU A 207 -1.64 4.44 -6.07
CA LEU A 207 -1.36 3.60 -7.24
C LEU A 207 -2.20 3.93 -8.47
N LEU A 208 -3.46 4.31 -8.26
CA LEU A 208 -4.41 4.51 -9.35
C LEU A 208 -4.73 5.98 -9.61
N GLN A 209 -4.33 6.89 -8.70
CA GLN A 209 -4.59 8.32 -8.75
C GLN A 209 -6.09 8.65 -8.77
N GLU A 210 -6.86 7.84 -8.05
CA GLU A 210 -8.31 7.97 -7.97
C GLU A 210 -8.75 8.43 -6.58
N ASP A 211 -9.75 9.31 -6.56
CA ASP A 211 -10.35 9.84 -5.34
C ASP A 211 -11.32 8.81 -4.73
N PRO A 212 -11.11 8.36 -3.47
CA PRO A 212 -12.06 7.47 -2.81
C PRO A 212 -13.36 8.17 -2.38
N VAL A 213 -13.40 9.49 -2.24
CA VAL A 213 -14.56 10.23 -1.69
C VAL A 213 -15.83 9.99 -2.52
N GLY A 214 -16.96 9.77 -1.85
CA GLY A 214 -18.25 9.49 -2.51
C GLY A 214 -18.40 8.09 -3.12
N ILE A 215 -17.47 7.15 -2.89
CA ILE A 215 -17.70 5.73 -3.21
C ILE A 215 -18.67 5.13 -2.19
N ASP A 216 -19.90 4.84 -2.60
CA ASP A 216 -20.95 4.34 -1.71
C ASP A 216 -21.12 2.81 -1.72
N THR A 217 -20.18 2.08 -2.30
CA THR A 217 -20.17 0.61 -2.31
C THR A 217 -20.12 0.07 -0.88
N PRO A 218 -21.15 -0.69 -0.43
CA PRO A 218 -21.18 -1.20 0.95
C PRO A 218 -20.04 -2.17 1.24
N VAL A 219 -19.42 -2.02 2.41
CA VAL A 219 -18.41 -2.95 2.94
C VAL A 219 -18.98 -3.64 4.17
N LYS A 220 -19.21 -4.96 4.08
CA LYS A 220 -19.74 -5.74 5.20
C LYS A 220 -18.84 -5.58 6.43
N GLY A 221 -19.42 -5.10 7.54
CA GLY A 221 -18.72 -4.88 8.80
C GLY A 221 -18.27 -3.44 9.05
N LEU A 222 -18.50 -2.53 8.10
CA LEU A 222 -18.38 -1.07 8.31
C LEU A 222 -19.75 -0.42 8.16
N THR A 223 -20.04 0.57 9.00
CA THR A 223 -21.21 1.44 8.77
C THR A 223 -20.92 2.38 7.60
N PRO A 224 -21.96 2.90 6.92
CA PRO A 224 -21.78 3.91 5.87
C PRO A 224 -20.96 5.13 6.34
N ASP A 225 -21.25 5.64 7.55
CA ASP A 225 -20.58 6.81 8.12
C ASP A 225 -19.10 6.54 8.41
N THR A 226 -18.78 5.39 9.00
CA THR A 226 -17.39 4.99 9.23
C THR A 226 -16.64 4.85 7.91
N ALA A 227 -17.25 4.21 6.91
CA ALA A 227 -16.62 4.06 5.60
C ALA A 227 -16.41 5.43 4.92
N ALA A 228 -17.37 6.35 5.00
CA ALA A 228 -17.26 7.71 4.47
C ALA A 228 -16.13 8.50 5.15
N LEU A 229 -16.05 8.45 6.49
CA LEU A 229 -14.99 9.06 7.27
C LEU A 229 -13.61 8.58 6.81
N LEU A 230 -13.41 7.27 6.71
CA LEU A 230 -12.10 6.69 6.32
C LEU A 230 -11.70 7.10 4.90
N ARG A 231 -12.65 7.18 3.95
CA ARG A 231 -12.38 7.65 2.58
C ARG A 231 -11.97 9.11 2.57
N GLN A 232 -12.72 9.97 3.28
CA GLN A 232 -12.44 11.40 3.37
C GLN A 232 -11.08 11.66 4.01
N SER A 233 -10.80 11.07 5.16
CA SER A 233 -9.52 11.27 5.84
C SER A 233 -8.34 10.74 5.02
N ALA A 234 -8.48 9.61 4.32
CA ALA A 234 -7.43 9.14 3.43
C ALA A 234 -7.14 10.15 2.31
N TRP A 235 -8.19 10.73 1.71
CA TRP A 235 -8.04 11.73 0.66
C TRP A 235 -7.37 13.01 1.15
N ASP A 236 -7.88 13.57 2.25
CA ASP A 236 -7.37 14.83 2.81
C ASP A 236 -5.90 14.69 3.20
N ILE A 237 -5.57 13.63 3.95
CA ILE A 237 -4.21 13.39 4.42
C ILE A 237 -3.24 13.11 3.25
N CYS A 238 -3.63 12.31 2.26
CA CYS A 238 -2.79 12.07 1.09
C CYS A 238 -2.55 13.36 0.29
N THR A 239 -3.58 14.20 0.13
CA THR A 239 -3.45 15.49 -0.55
C THR A 239 -2.43 16.38 0.15
N GLU A 240 -2.53 16.53 1.47
CA GLU A 240 -1.57 17.29 2.29
C GLU A 240 -0.14 16.75 2.23
N LEU A 241 0.06 15.44 2.02
CA LEU A 241 1.40 14.85 1.90
C LEU A 241 2.08 15.19 0.56
N THR A 242 1.31 15.67 -0.43
CA THR A 242 1.79 16.00 -1.78
C THR A 242 1.94 17.50 -2.04
N THR A 243 1.45 18.35 -1.13
CA THR A 243 1.58 19.82 -1.16
C THR A 243 2.78 20.29 -0.36
#